data_AF-A0A7S3IQU9-F1
#
_entry.id   AF-A0A7S3IQU9-F1
#
_cell.length_a   1.000
_cell.length_b   1.000
_cell.length_c   1.000
_cell.angle_alpha   90.00
_cell.angle_beta   90.00
_cell.angle_gamma   90.00
#
_symmetry.space_group_name_H-M   'P 1'
#
loop_
_entity.id
_entity.type
_entity.pdbx_description
1 polymer ?
#
loop_
_entity_poly.entity_id
_entity_poly.type
_entity_poly.pdbx_seq_one_letter_code
_entity_poly.pdbx_strand_id
1 'polypeptide(L)'
;MEAYDPYFDFDELEVEATEVFQEFYCNFLTGNIEFLEKVSGGVALALCKAEITAREKGNWEYKYEEVLDCSRAVFNAGQMDKVPSFTYIVDTQEIDCKMCTDKDEVYSGGDDHIIKNSWRITISRHEDPDIETTGHYWEVTEIAKVGELK
;
A
#
# COMPACT_ATOMS: atom_id res chain seq x y z
N MET A 1 5.89 6.02 -21.20
CA MET A 1 4.50 6.16 -20.77
C MET A 1 3.63 6.86 -21.81
N GLU A 2 4.13 7.89 -22.48
CA GLU A 2 3.41 8.59 -23.56
C GLU A 2 2.82 7.68 -24.67
N ALA A 3 3.46 6.53 -24.95
CA ALA A 3 2.94 5.54 -25.89
C ALA A 3 1.67 4.82 -25.40
N TYR A 4 1.45 4.78 -24.09
CA TYR A 4 0.28 4.20 -23.43
C TYR A 4 -0.75 5.27 -23.05
N ASP A 5 -0.28 6.48 -22.73
CA ASP A 5 -1.10 7.61 -22.36
C ASP A 5 -0.46 8.92 -22.86
N PRO A 6 -0.96 9.51 -23.96
CA PRO A 6 -0.43 10.74 -24.53
C PRO A 6 -0.51 11.97 -23.61
N TYR A 7 -1.30 11.90 -22.53
CA TYR A 7 -1.45 12.97 -21.54
C TYR A 7 -0.67 12.71 -20.26
N PHE A 8 0.15 11.65 -20.23
CA PHE A 8 0.96 11.30 -19.08
C PHE A 8 1.83 12.49 -18.62
N ASP A 9 1.60 12.92 -17.38
CA ASP A 9 2.43 13.87 -16.68
C ASP A 9 3.12 13.19 -15.49
N PHE A 10 4.44 13.32 -15.44
CA PHE A 10 5.24 12.73 -14.38
C PHE A 10 5.04 13.44 -13.03
N ASP A 11 4.79 14.76 -13.06
CA ASP A 11 4.56 15.53 -11.83
C ASP A 11 3.20 15.18 -11.20
N GLU A 12 2.21 14.85 -12.04
CA GLU A 12 0.91 14.33 -11.60
C GLU A 12 1.02 12.90 -11.06
N LEU A 13 1.92 12.08 -11.64
CA LEU A 13 2.12 10.71 -11.20
C LEU A 13 2.58 10.59 -9.74
N GLU A 14 3.37 11.54 -9.21
CA GLU A 14 3.74 11.50 -7.79
C GLU A 14 2.53 11.71 -6.86
N VAL A 15 1.58 12.55 -7.27
CA VAL A 15 0.33 12.76 -6.53
C VAL A 15 -0.52 11.50 -6.61
N GLU A 16 -0.72 10.96 -7.81
CA GLU A 16 -1.45 9.70 -8.00
C GLU A 16 -0.82 8.55 -7.23
N ALA A 17 0.51 8.40 -7.24
CA ALA A 17 1.21 7.36 -6.50
C ALA A 17 1.00 7.46 -4.98
N THR A 18 0.82 8.68 -4.46
CA THR A 18 0.49 8.92 -3.06
C THR A 18 -0.92 8.41 -2.74
N GLU A 19 -1.89 8.74 -3.59
CA GLU A 19 -3.29 8.32 -3.44
C GLU A 19 -3.45 6.79 -3.57
N VAL A 20 -2.85 6.22 -4.62
CA VAL A 20 -2.80 4.76 -4.86
C VAL A 20 -2.22 4.04 -3.64
N PHE A 21 -1.11 4.54 -3.10
CA PHE A 21 -0.49 3.91 -1.94
C PHE A 21 -1.34 4.02 -0.68
N GLN A 22 -1.90 5.19 -0.39
CA GLN A 22 -2.72 5.38 0.80
C GLN A 22 -3.94 4.46 0.78
N GLU A 23 -4.65 4.39 -0.36
CA GLU A 23 -5.80 3.52 -0.52
C GLU A 23 -5.41 2.03 -0.41
N PHE A 24 -4.35 1.63 -1.11
CA PHE A 24 -3.81 0.27 -1.03
C PHE A 24 -3.45 -0.11 0.41
N TYR A 25 -2.75 0.78 1.12
CA TYR A 25 -2.22 0.48 2.44
C TYR A 25 -3.32 0.45 3.51
N CYS A 26 -4.31 1.34 3.45
CA CYS A 26 -5.49 1.23 4.32
C CYS A 26 -6.25 -0.08 4.07
N ASN A 27 -6.45 -0.50 2.82
CA ASN A 27 -7.06 -1.81 2.51
C ASN A 27 -6.18 -3.00 2.97
N PHE A 28 -4.86 -2.83 3.03
CA PHE A 28 -3.98 -3.80 3.66
C PHE A 28 -4.15 -3.84 5.19
N LEU A 29 -4.37 -2.71 5.86
CA LEU A 29 -4.62 -2.68 7.31
C LEU A 29 -5.96 -3.34 7.67
N THR A 30 -7.02 -3.09 6.90
CA THR A 30 -8.36 -3.72 7.07
C THR A 30 -8.38 -5.22 6.74
N GLY A 31 -7.37 -5.71 6.02
CA GLY A 31 -7.36 -7.10 5.53
C GLY A 31 -8.29 -7.33 4.34
N ASN A 32 -8.64 -6.29 3.56
CA ASN A 32 -9.51 -6.38 2.40
C ASN A 32 -8.83 -7.06 1.20
N ILE A 33 -8.76 -8.40 1.22
CA ILE A 33 -8.12 -9.19 0.16
C ILE A 33 -8.77 -8.95 -1.20
N GLU A 34 -10.10 -8.81 -1.25
CA GLU A 34 -10.83 -8.61 -2.51
C GLU A 34 -10.38 -7.34 -3.23
N PHE A 35 -10.22 -6.24 -2.51
CA PHE A 35 -9.69 -5.01 -3.08
C PHE A 35 -8.20 -5.16 -3.48
N LEU A 36 -7.39 -5.78 -2.62
CA LEU A 36 -5.96 -5.96 -2.88
C LEU A 36 -5.69 -6.79 -4.13
N GLU A 37 -6.53 -7.78 -4.43
CA GLU A 37 -6.46 -8.58 -5.66
C GLU A 37 -6.74 -7.76 -6.94
N LYS A 38 -7.45 -6.63 -6.83
CA LYS A 38 -7.76 -5.75 -7.98
C LYS A 38 -6.70 -4.69 -8.22
N VAL A 39 -5.99 -4.28 -7.17
CA VAL A 39 -5.08 -3.13 -7.22
C VAL A 39 -3.59 -3.54 -7.14
N SER A 40 -3.31 -4.81 -6.84
CA SER A 40 -1.95 -5.30 -6.69
C SER A 40 -1.72 -6.65 -7.36
N GLY A 41 -0.49 -6.86 -7.78
CA GLY A 41 -0.05 -8.10 -8.41
C GLY A 41 1.32 -8.53 -7.91
N GLY A 42 1.88 -9.53 -8.60
CA GLY A 42 3.25 -9.99 -8.39
C GLY A 42 3.61 -10.28 -6.93
N VAL A 43 4.68 -9.65 -6.47
CA VAL A 43 5.24 -9.88 -5.12
C VAL A 43 4.41 -9.12 -4.06
N ALA A 44 3.86 -7.96 -4.39
CA ALA A 44 3.05 -7.18 -3.46
C ALA A 44 1.80 -7.94 -3.00
N LEU A 45 1.03 -8.50 -3.93
CA LEU A 45 -0.19 -9.26 -3.58
C LEU A 45 0.14 -10.51 -2.75
N ALA A 46 1.21 -11.22 -3.10
CA ALA A 46 1.65 -12.41 -2.37
C ALA A 46 2.03 -12.08 -0.92
N LEU A 47 2.73 -10.96 -0.70
CA LEU A 47 3.07 -10.47 0.64
C LEU A 47 1.82 -10.10 1.44
N CYS A 48 0.89 -9.37 0.82
CA CYS A 48 -0.35 -8.97 1.50
C CYS A 48 -1.16 -10.18 1.95
N LYS A 49 -1.39 -11.15 1.05
CA LYS A 49 -2.10 -12.39 1.37
C LYS A 49 -1.43 -13.18 2.48
N ALA A 50 -0.11 -13.32 2.42
CA ALA A 50 0.66 -14.06 3.40
C ALA A 50 0.57 -13.43 4.79
N GLU A 51 0.67 -12.10 4.87
CA GLU A 51 0.63 -11.37 6.12
C GLU A 51 -0.80 -11.35 6.71
N ILE A 52 -1.84 -11.08 5.91
CA ILE A 52 -3.25 -11.14 6.35
C ILE A 52 -3.57 -12.54 6.89
N THR A 53 -3.17 -13.60 6.18
CA THR A 53 -3.33 -14.99 6.66
C THR A 53 -2.59 -15.23 7.98
N ALA A 54 -1.45 -14.57 8.20
CA ALA A 54 -0.72 -14.67 9.46
C ALA A 54 -1.45 -13.96 10.61
N ARG A 55 -2.11 -12.83 10.35
CA ARG A 55 -2.96 -12.14 11.34
C ARG A 55 -4.13 -13.01 11.77
N GLU A 56 -4.83 -13.59 10.80
CA GLU A 56 -5.95 -14.52 11.04
C GLU A 56 -5.50 -15.71 11.90
N LYS A 57 -4.36 -16.33 11.57
CA LYS A 57 -3.78 -17.44 12.38
C LYS A 57 -3.33 -16.99 13.76
N GLY A 58 -2.94 -15.73 13.89
CA GLY A 58 -2.53 -15.10 15.14
C GLY A 58 -3.69 -14.60 15.99
N ASN A 59 -4.93 -14.67 15.48
CA ASN A 59 -6.14 -14.10 16.08
C ASN A 59 -5.99 -12.62 16.45
N TRP A 60 -5.44 -11.82 15.55
CA TRP A 60 -5.33 -10.38 15.77
C TRP A 60 -5.65 -9.57 14.51
N GLU A 61 -6.04 -8.31 14.71
CA GLU A 61 -6.33 -7.34 13.66
C GLU A 61 -5.81 -5.95 14.06
N TYR A 62 -5.68 -5.03 13.10
CA TYR A 62 -5.37 -3.63 13.42
C TYR A 62 -6.62 -2.93 13.95
N LYS A 63 -6.49 -2.25 15.09
CA LYS A 63 -7.57 -1.39 15.62
C LYS A 63 -7.83 -0.18 14.74
N TYR A 64 -6.74 0.38 14.21
CA TYR A 64 -6.75 1.56 13.36
C TYR A 64 -6.40 1.13 11.94
N GLU A 65 -7.38 1.23 11.07
CA GLU A 65 -7.31 0.78 9.68
C GLU A 65 -6.95 1.90 8.70
N GLU A 66 -6.71 3.10 9.24
CA GLU A 66 -6.33 4.29 8.50
C GLU A 66 -5.00 4.83 9.02
N VAL A 67 -4.21 5.38 8.10
CA VAL A 67 -3.01 6.16 8.45
C VAL A 67 -3.39 7.53 8.99
N LEU A 68 -2.63 8.04 9.97
CA LEU A 68 -2.76 9.40 10.47
C LEU A 68 -2.25 10.42 9.45
N ASP A 69 -1.16 10.07 8.77
CA ASP A 69 -0.52 10.90 7.76
C ASP A 69 0.11 10.00 6.68
N CYS A 70 0.00 10.43 5.44
CA CYS A 70 0.66 9.83 4.29
C CYS A 70 1.43 10.94 3.58
N SER A 71 2.75 10.89 3.64
CA SER A 71 3.59 11.87 2.96
C SER A 71 3.47 11.73 1.43
N ARG A 72 3.85 12.78 0.71
CA ARG A 72 3.95 12.74 -0.75
C ARG A 72 4.96 11.66 -1.17
N ALA A 73 4.57 10.85 -2.14
CA ALA A 73 5.44 9.89 -2.79
C ALA A 73 6.62 10.60 -3.47
N VAL A 74 7.84 10.19 -3.11
CA VAL A 74 9.08 10.72 -3.68
C VAL A 74 9.63 9.73 -4.68
N PHE A 75 9.83 10.16 -5.93
CA PHE A 75 10.39 9.30 -6.95
C PHE A 75 11.77 8.74 -6.53
N ASN A 76 11.91 7.43 -6.69
CA ASN A 76 13.13 6.71 -6.33
C ASN A 76 13.81 6.08 -7.55
N ALA A 77 13.04 5.39 -8.41
CA ALA A 77 13.58 4.75 -9.60
C ALA A 77 12.50 4.52 -10.64
N GLY A 78 12.90 4.42 -11.91
CA GLY A 78 12.04 3.96 -12.99
C GLY A 78 12.70 2.78 -13.68
N GLN A 79 11.90 1.79 -14.05
CA GLN A 79 12.35 0.63 -14.82
C GLN A 79 11.43 0.40 -16.02
N MET A 80 12.00 -0.20 -17.06
CA MET A 80 11.25 -0.62 -18.23
C MET A 80 11.50 -2.11 -18.45
N ASP A 81 10.47 -2.91 -18.22
CA ASP A 81 10.42 -4.29 -18.69
C ASP A 81 9.50 -4.35 -19.92
N LYS A 82 8.30 -4.91 -19.78
CA LYS A 82 7.25 -4.85 -20.82
C LYS A 82 6.41 -3.58 -20.73
N VAL A 83 6.11 -3.16 -19.51
CA VAL A 83 5.37 -1.94 -19.15
C VAL A 83 6.28 -1.11 -18.25
N PRO A 84 6.32 0.22 -18.38
CA PRO A 84 7.07 1.06 -17.47
C PRO A 84 6.58 0.88 -16.02
N SER A 85 7.52 0.80 -15.09
CA SER A 85 7.26 0.79 -13.67
C SER A 85 8.02 1.93 -12.98
N PHE A 86 7.41 2.45 -11.92
CA PHE A 86 7.91 3.58 -11.16
C PHE A 86 7.93 3.21 -9.69
N THR A 87 9.08 3.38 -9.08
CA THR A 87 9.32 3.13 -7.68
C THR A 87 9.35 4.44 -6.91
N TYR A 88 8.60 4.49 -5.81
CA TYR A 88 8.51 5.64 -4.92
C TYR A 88 8.88 5.25 -3.49
N ILE A 89 9.34 6.24 -2.73
CA ILE A 89 9.37 6.17 -1.28
C ILE A 89 8.18 6.96 -0.73
N VAL A 90 7.43 6.35 0.17
CA VAL A 90 6.30 6.98 0.87
C VAL A 90 6.46 6.75 2.37
N ASP A 91 6.45 7.83 3.13
CA ASP A 91 6.43 7.76 4.58
C ASP A 91 4.99 7.82 5.11
N THR A 92 4.65 6.96 6.06
CA THR A 92 3.38 6.95 6.79
C THR A 92 3.57 7.27 8.26
N GLN A 93 2.54 7.85 8.87
CA GLN A 93 2.36 7.87 10.31
C GLN A 93 1.08 7.09 10.64
N GLU A 94 1.16 6.18 11.59
CA GLU A 94 0.03 5.32 11.98
C GLU A 94 0.05 5.03 13.48
N ILE A 95 -1.08 4.61 14.03
CA ILE A 95 -1.16 4.10 15.40
C ILE A 95 -1.03 2.57 15.34
N ASP A 96 0.08 2.03 15.84
CA ASP A 96 0.28 0.60 15.93
C ASP A 96 -0.44 0.06 17.18
N CYS A 97 -1.71 -0.26 16.99
CA CYS A 97 -2.53 -0.95 17.97
C CYS A 97 -3.15 -2.19 17.32
N LYS A 98 -2.73 -3.37 17.77
CA LYS A 98 -3.26 -4.65 17.33
C LYS A 98 -4.17 -5.21 18.43
N MET A 99 -5.38 -5.63 18.08
CA MET A 99 -6.38 -6.17 18.99
C MET A 99 -6.55 -7.67 18.75
N CYS A 100 -6.86 -8.43 19.80
CA CYS A 100 -7.28 -9.82 19.62
C CYS A 100 -8.66 -9.87 18.97
N THR A 101 -8.90 -10.78 18.03
CA THR A 101 -10.21 -10.86 17.34
C THR A 101 -11.29 -11.54 18.19
N ASP A 102 -10.92 -12.33 19.19
CA ASP A 102 -11.82 -13.08 20.06
C ASP A 102 -12.03 -12.44 21.44
N LYS A 103 -11.24 -11.43 21.77
CA LYS A 103 -11.24 -10.73 23.06
C LYS A 103 -11.01 -9.25 22.86
N ASP A 104 -11.68 -8.43 23.66
CA ASP A 104 -11.42 -6.98 23.70
C ASP A 104 -10.13 -6.67 24.48
N GLU A 105 -9.02 -7.25 24.04
CA GLU A 105 -7.69 -7.16 24.65
C GLU A 105 -6.66 -6.76 23.59
N VAL A 106 -5.74 -5.87 23.97
CA VAL A 106 -4.62 -5.47 23.12
C VAL A 106 -3.70 -6.67 22.92
N TYR A 107 -3.52 -7.08 21.67
CA TYR A 107 -2.54 -8.10 21.27
C TYR A 107 -1.11 -7.55 21.35
N SER A 108 -0.90 -6.33 20.82
CA SER A 108 0.37 -5.59 20.94
C SER A 108 0.20 -4.12 20.58
N GLY A 109 1.11 -3.27 21.05
CA GLY A 109 1.08 -1.84 20.78
C GLY A 109 0.12 -1.11 21.72
N GLY A 110 -0.52 -0.04 21.25
CA GLY A 110 -1.42 0.77 22.06
C GLY A 110 -1.95 2.01 21.33
N ASP A 111 -2.97 2.66 21.90
CA ASP A 111 -3.60 3.84 21.31
C ASP A 111 -2.66 5.06 21.26
N ASP A 112 -1.61 5.07 22.07
CA ASP A 112 -0.55 6.07 22.12
C ASP A 112 0.72 5.66 21.34
N HIS A 113 0.73 4.46 20.76
CA HIS A 113 1.88 3.92 20.04
C HIS A 113 1.89 4.40 18.59
N ILE A 114 2.29 5.65 18.40
CA ILE A 114 2.43 6.24 17.07
C ILE A 114 3.77 5.82 16.47
N ILE A 115 3.73 5.22 15.29
CA ILE A 115 4.92 4.85 14.52
C ILE A 115 4.98 5.61 13.21
N LYS A 116 6.20 5.78 12.71
CA LYS A 116 6.46 6.37 11.38
C LYS A 116 7.25 5.39 10.55
N ASN A 117 6.68 4.96 9.43
CA ASN A 117 7.27 3.95 8.57
C ASN A 117 7.64 4.57 7.23
N SER A 118 8.76 4.13 6.65
CA SER A 118 9.13 4.46 5.29
C SER A 118 8.94 3.23 4.42
N TRP A 119 8.19 3.38 3.35
CA TRP A 119 7.81 2.31 2.43
C TRP A 119 8.40 2.59 1.06
N ARG A 120 8.94 1.54 0.43
CA ARG A 120 9.25 1.54 -0.99
C ARG A 120 8.15 0.78 -1.71
N ILE A 121 7.53 1.43 -2.68
CA ILE A 121 6.50 0.85 -3.53
C ILE A 121 6.91 0.93 -4.98
N THR A 122 6.49 -0.05 -5.78
CA THR A 122 6.61 -0.01 -7.23
C THR A 122 5.23 -0.11 -7.83
N ILE A 123 4.86 0.85 -8.67
CA ILE A 123 3.62 0.85 -9.44
C ILE A 123 3.93 0.67 -10.93
N SER A 124 3.06 -0.05 -11.63
CA SER A 124 3.06 -0.16 -13.10
C SER A 124 1.66 0.00 -13.63
N ARG A 125 1.52 0.28 -14.93
CA ARG A 125 0.18 0.34 -15.53
C ARG A 125 -0.42 -1.07 -15.56
N HIS A 126 -1.62 -1.22 -15.01
CA HIS A 126 -2.36 -2.46 -14.99
C HIS A 126 -2.82 -2.84 -16.41
N GLU A 127 -2.70 -4.12 -16.79
CA GLU A 127 -3.08 -4.58 -18.14
C GLU A 127 -4.61 -4.62 -18.33
N ASP A 128 -5.36 -4.97 -17.28
CA ASP A 128 -6.83 -5.05 -17.27
C ASP A 128 -7.46 -4.43 -15.99
N PRO A 129 -7.43 -3.09 -15.82
CA PRO A 129 -7.81 -2.43 -14.56
C PRO A 129 -9.33 -2.43 -14.33
N ASP A 130 -9.74 -2.75 -13.10
CA ASP A 130 -11.12 -2.59 -12.61
C ASP A 130 -11.36 -1.14 -12.13
N ILE A 131 -11.45 -0.21 -13.09
CA ILE A 131 -11.56 1.24 -12.83
C ILE A 131 -12.83 1.58 -12.03
N GLU A 132 -13.90 0.80 -12.18
CA GLU A 132 -15.14 1.02 -11.42
C GLU A 132 -14.91 0.82 -9.92
N THR A 133 -13.98 -0.07 -9.56
CA THR A 133 -13.63 -0.33 -8.16
C THR A 133 -12.44 0.49 -7.68
N THR A 134 -11.35 0.56 -8.46
CA THR A 134 -10.08 1.16 -8.01
C THR A 134 -9.93 2.63 -8.37
N GLY A 135 -10.73 3.16 -9.30
CA GLY A 135 -10.66 4.56 -9.73
C GLY A 135 -9.39 4.96 -10.50
N HIS A 136 -8.44 4.03 -10.70
CA HIS A 136 -7.15 4.33 -11.34
C HIS A 136 -6.62 3.16 -12.19
N TYR A 137 -5.61 3.45 -13.03
CA TYR A 137 -5.01 2.48 -13.96
C TYR A 137 -3.77 1.77 -13.42
N TRP A 138 -3.36 2.08 -12.18
CA TRP A 138 -2.12 1.58 -11.58
C TRP A 138 -2.30 0.23 -10.87
N GLU A 139 -1.24 -0.56 -10.91
CA GLU A 139 -1.08 -1.81 -10.15
C GLU A 139 0.14 -1.67 -9.23
N VAL A 140 -0.02 -2.00 -7.95
CA VAL A 140 1.10 -2.13 -7.01
C VAL A 140 1.75 -3.49 -7.22
N THR A 141 3.00 -3.51 -7.69
CA THR A 141 3.71 -4.76 -8.03
C THR A 141 4.73 -5.18 -6.98
N GLU A 142 5.28 -4.21 -6.25
CA GLU A 142 6.19 -4.44 -5.12
C GLU A 142 5.90 -3.49 -3.97
N ILE A 143 6.06 -3.98 -2.74
CA ILE A 143 6.05 -3.18 -1.52
C ILE A 143 7.10 -3.72 -0.54
N ALA A 144 7.83 -2.82 0.12
CA ALA A 144 8.76 -3.16 1.19
C ALA A 144 8.87 -2.03 2.21
N LYS A 145 8.81 -2.34 3.51
CA LYS A 145 9.23 -1.40 4.56
C LYS A 145 10.75 -1.22 4.46
N VAL A 146 11.21 0.00 4.22
CA VAL A 146 12.64 0.33 4.08
C VAL A 146 13.22 0.98 5.33
N GLY A 147 12.37 1.47 6.24
CA GLY A 147 12.82 2.05 7.49
C GLY A 147 11.69 2.34 8.46
N GLU A 148 12.08 2.66 9.69
CA GLU A 148 11.24 3.26 10.71
C GLU A 148 11.87 4.58 11.10
N LEU A 149 11.12 5.67 10.98
CA LEU A 149 11.58 7.02 11.24
C LEU A 149 11.45 7.31 12.73
N LYS A 150 12.47 7.96 13.31
CA LYS A 150 12.52 8.35 14.71
C LYS A 150 11.82 9.68 14.98
#